data_AF-A0A157ZT93-F1
#
_entry.id   AF-A0A157ZT93-F1
#
_cell.length_a   1.000
_cell.length_b   1.000
_cell.length_c   1.000
_cell.angle_alpha   90.00
_cell.angle_beta   90.00
_cell.angle_gamma   90.00
#
_symmetry.space_group_name_H-M   'P 1'
#
loop_
_entity.id
_entity.type
_entity.pdbx_description
1 polymer ?
#
loop_
_entity_poly.entity_id
_entity_poly.type
_entity_poly.pdbx_seq_one_letter_code
_entity_poly.pdbx_strand_id
1 'polypeptide(L)'
;MDDGPNDARMIPPADDRPDDDFDADERPAARAAPKRRRAAPTSEAPVAPAAPRKPRSDFRVAEQPGFVLHSYPYRETSLIIDVFSREHGRVALVAKGAKRPHSALRGVLQTFQPLGLSWTGKGEVRTLTTAEWVGGMLPLAGDALLCGFYVNELLVKFCAREDAHPALFNHYVLTLSRLAHDEPAAQVLRSFECVLLRETGYAMNLMRTVTRQPVVADSRYVFDPDRGVREVSDDLPPQWPVISGQTLIDMERDDYTNPQTAAQGKTLMRFLLNHYLGGTPLATRQILIDLQKL
;
A
#
# COMPACT_ATOMS: atom_id res chain seq x y z
N MET A 1 -34.40 -6.06 67.50
CA MET A 1 -35.20 -4.99 66.89
C MET A 1 -34.86 -5.06 65.40
N ASP A 2 -35.39 -6.02 64.63
CA ASP A 2 -36.81 -6.32 64.33
C ASP A 2 -37.54 -5.05 63.85
N ASP A 3 -38.16 -4.98 62.67
CA ASP A 3 -38.83 -6.02 61.88
C ASP A 3 -39.06 -5.54 60.41
N GLY A 4 -39.26 -6.48 59.46
CA GLY A 4 -39.68 -6.23 58.06
C GLY A 4 -41.20 -6.05 57.91
N PRO A 5 -41.89 -6.42 56.78
CA PRO A 5 -41.42 -7.06 55.54
C PRO A 5 -42.16 -6.69 54.19
N ASN A 6 -41.52 -7.02 53.04
CA ASN A 6 -41.97 -7.83 51.87
C ASN A 6 -43.04 -7.44 50.79
N ASP A 7 -42.83 -8.09 49.61
CA ASP A 7 -43.65 -8.41 48.40
C ASP A 7 -43.63 -7.45 47.18
N ALA A 8 -43.23 -7.76 45.94
CA ALA A 8 -43.06 -8.94 45.05
C ALA A 8 -44.24 -9.29 44.10
N ARG A 9 -43.87 -9.71 42.85
CA ARG A 9 -44.63 -10.39 41.73
C ARG A 9 -45.22 -9.45 40.64
N MET A 10 -45.37 -9.79 39.35
CA MET A 10 -45.24 -11.00 38.49
C MET A 10 -45.30 -10.58 36.98
N ILE A 11 -44.92 -11.47 36.04
CA ILE A 11 -45.01 -11.32 34.56
C ILE A 11 -46.03 -12.39 33.99
N PRO A 12 -46.28 -12.55 32.66
CA PRO A 12 -47.18 -11.93 31.65
C PRO A 12 -48.43 -12.83 31.29
N PRO A 13 -49.20 -12.70 30.17
CA PRO A 13 -48.82 -13.18 28.79
C PRO A 13 -49.49 -12.51 27.53
N ALA A 14 -49.01 -12.98 26.37
CA ALA A 14 -49.44 -13.07 24.94
C ALA A 14 -50.73 -12.42 24.31
N ASP A 15 -50.50 -11.88 23.10
CA ASP A 15 -51.20 -12.03 21.77
C ASP A 15 -52.74 -12.15 21.68
N ASP A 16 -53.37 -11.24 20.91
CA ASP A 16 -54.64 -11.49 20.17
C ASP A 16 -54.87 -10.43 19.06
N ARG A 17 -55.25 -10.89 17.85
CA ARG A 17 -55.79 -10.08 16.72
C ARG A 17 -57.33 -10.04 16.83
N PRO A 18 -58.09 -9.22 16.06
CA PRO A 18 -58.39 -9.51 14.63
C PRO A 18 -58.67 -8.26 13.74
N ASP A 19 -59.00 -8.58 12.48
CA ASP A 19 -59.29 -7.79 11.28
C ASP A 19 -60.37 -6.70 11.41
N ASP A 20 -60.31 -5.69 10.54
CA ASP A 20 -61.50 -5.02 10.01
C ASP A 20 -61.26 -4.54 8.57
N ASP A 21 -62.12 -5.06 7.69
CA ASP A 21 -62.36 -4.71 6.29
C ASP A 21 -62.83 -3.25 6.13
N PHE A 22 -62.45 -2.61 5.02
CA PHE A 22 -63.36 -1.67 4.34
C PHE A 22 -63.18 -1.79 2.83
N ASP A 23 -64.27 -2.20 2.19
CA ASP A 23 -64.42 -2.54 0.77
C ASP A 23 -64.91 -1.35 -0.08
N ALA A 24 -64.66 -1.50 -1.38
CA ALA A 24 -65.18 -0.91 -2.61
C ALA A 24 -66.15 0.29 -2.62
N ASP A 25 -65.94 1.21 -3.58
CA ASP A 25 -66.65 1.26 -4.89
C ASP A 25 -66.03 2.40 -5.73
N GLU A 26 -65.97 2.43 -7.07
CA GLU A 26 -66.99 2.12 -8.06
C GLU A 26 -66.34 2.10 -9.47
N ARG A 27 -66.78 1.20 -10.37
CA ARG A 27 -66.52 1.25 -11.83
C ARG A 27 -67.67 1.99 -12.54
N PRO A 28 -67.54 2.39 -13.83
CA PRO A 28 -68.00 1.48 -14.88
C PRO A 28 -67.20 1.50 -16.20
N ALA A 29 -67.47 0.47 -17.01
CA ALA A 29 -66.82 0.03 -18.22
C ALA A 29 -67.20 0.79 -19.51
N ALA A 30 -66.41 0.63 -20.60
CA ALA A 30 -66.92 0.13 -21.89
C ALA A 30 -65.86 0.00 -23.03
N ARG A 31 -65.97 -1.14 -23.72
CA ARG A 31 -65.84 -1.40 -25.17
C ARG A 31 -64.48 -1.54 -25.87
N ALA A 32 -64.45 -2.57 -26.71
CA ALA A 32 -63.34 -3.06 -27.53
C ALA A 32 -63.53 -2.80 -29.04
N ALA A 33 -62.41 -3.00 -29.77
CA ALA A 33 -62.21 -3.22 -31.23
C ALA A 33 -61.67 -2.02 -32.05
N PRO A 34 -60.97 -2.22 -33.20
CA PRO A 34 -60.27 -3.40 -33.72
C PRO A 34 -58.79 -3.14 -34.17
N LYS A 35 -58.06 -4.23 -34.45
CA LYS A 35 -56.71 -4.27 -35.04
C LYS A 35 -56.65 -3.59 -36.42
N ARG A 36 -55.73 -2.64 -36.60
CA ARG A 36 -55.34 -2.09 -37.90
C ARG A 36 -53.96 -2.61 -38.30
N ARG A 37 -53.93 -3.44 -39.35
CA ARG A 37 -52.73 -3.73 -40.16
C ARG A 37 -52.23 -2.42 -40.77
N ARG A 38 -50.93 -2.14 -40.66
CA ARG A 38 -50.26 -1.13 -41.48
C ARG A 38 -49.00 -1.74 -42.08
N ALA A 39 -48.88 -1.51 -43.39
CA ALA A 39 -47.97 -2.14 -44.31
C ALA A 39 -46.49 -1.84 -44.04
N ALA A 40 -45.64 -2.79 -44.46
CA ALA A 40 -44.20 -2.61 -44.55
C ALA A 40 -43.84 -1.51 -45.56
N PRO A 41 -42.89 -0.62 -45.25
CA PRO A 41 -42.10 0.05 -46.27
C PRO A 41 -40.86 -0.80 -46.58
N THR A 42 -40.82 -1.29 -47.82
CA THR A 42 -39.62 -1.71 -48.53
C THR A 42 -38.66 -0.53 -48.67
N SER A 43 -37.48 -0.65 -48.07
CA SER A 43 -36.26 0.09 -48.46
C SER A 43 -35.05 -0.57 -47.78
N GLU A 44 -34.54 -1.64 -48.37
CA GLU A 44 -33.19 -2.12 -48.07
C GLU A 44 -32.18 -1.09 -48.61
N ALA A 45 -31.68 -0.24 -47.71
CA ALA A 45 -30.40 0.43 -47.92
C ALA A 45 -29.31 -0.54 -47.45
N PRO A 46 -28.22 -0.76 -48.21
CA PRO A 46 -27.17 -1.66 -47.79
C PRO A 46 -26.45 -1.07 -46.58
N VAL A 47 -26.52 -1.77 -45.44
CA VAL A 47 -25.69 -1.48 -44.28
C VAL A 47 -24.24 -1.79 -44.66
N ALA A 48 -23.46 -0.74 -44.91
CA ALA A 48 -22.03 -0.87 -45.15
C ALA A 48 -21.38 -1.64 -43.98
N PRO A 49 -20.47 -2.59 -44.22
CA PRO A 49 -19.82 -3.32 -43.15
C PRO A 49 -19.04 -2.33 -42.29
N ALA A 50 -19.30 -2.37 -40.97
CA ALA A 50 -18.58 -1.55 -40.01
C ALA A 50 -17.07 -1.77 -40.20
N ALA A 51 -16.35 -0.68 -40.49
CA ALA A 51 -14.91 -0.72 -40.69
C ALA A 51 -14.23 -1.40 -39.48
N PRO A 52 -13.23 -2.29 -39.71
CA PRO A 52 -12.53 -2.92 -38.61
C PRO A 52 -11.91 -1.83 -37.74
N ARG A 53 -12.30 -1.81 -36.45
CA ARG A 53 -11.68 -0.92 -35.47
C ARG A 53 -10.18 -1.16 -35.55
N LYS A 54 -9.42 -0.11 -35.91
CA LYS A 54 -7.95 -0.14 -35.89
C LYS A 54 -7.52 -0.74 -34.55
N PRO A 55 -6.59 -1.71 -34.53
CA PRO A 55 -6.09 -2.24 -33.28
C PRO A 55 -5.51 -1.05 -32.51
N ARG A 56 -6.14 -0.70 -31.39
CA ARG A 56 -5.50 0.20 -30.43
C ARG A 56 -4.21 -0.51 -30.07
N SER A 57 -3.08 0.16 -30.16
CA SER A 57 -1.82 -0.39 -29.65
C SER A 57 -2.02 -0.59 -28.14
N ASP A 58 -2.51 -1.77 -27.76
CA ASP A 58 -2.81 -2.09 -26.38
C ASP A 58 -1.47 -2.26 -25.70
N PHE A 59 -1.06 -1.25 -24.93
CA PHE A 59 0.07 -1.39 -24.04
C PHE A 59 -0.28 -2.51 -23.08
N ARG A 60 0.41 -3.63 -23.23
CA ARG A 60 0.19 -4.85 -22.46
C ARG A 60 1.51 -5.22 -21.82
N VAL A 61 1.44 -5.47 -20.54
CA VAL A 61 2.53 -5.91 -19.71
C VAL A 61 2.10 -7.25 -19.11
N ALA A 62 3.00 -8.24 -19.16
CA ALA A 62 2.70 -9.60 -18.73
C ALA A 62 3.72 -10.08 -17.71
N GLU A 63 3.24 -10.88 -16.75
CA GLU A 63 4.02 -11.66 -15.77
C GLU A 63 5.11 -10.85 -15.07
N GLN A 64 4.79 -9.62 -14.68
CA GLN A 64 5.73 -8.77 -13.98
C GLN A 64 5.76 -9.11 -12.49
N PRO A 65 6.94 -9.38 -11.92
CA PRO A 65 7.09 -9.49 -10.48
C PRO A 65 6.60 -8.21 -9.80
N GLY A 66 5.75 -8.37 -8.79
CA GLY A 66 5.25 -7.25 -8.02
C GLY A 66 4.62 -7.65 -6.68
N PHE A 67 4.41 -6.64 -5.85
CA PHE A 67 3.73 -6.75 -4.57
C PHE A 67 2.61 -5.72 -4.50
N VAL A 68 1.49 -6.08 -3.88
CA VAL A 68 0.47 -5.11 -3.49
C VAL A 68 1.02 -4.30 -2.31
N LEU A 69 1.13 -2.98 -2.47
CA LEU A 69 1.46 -2.06 -1.38
C LEU A 69 0.22 -1.72 -0.57
N HIS A 70 -0.87 -1.41 -1.29
CA HIS A 70 -2.15 -1.04 -0.69
C HIS A 70 -3.32 -1.31 -1.65
N SER A 71 -4.52 -1.41 -1.10
CA SER A 71 -5.75 -1.70 -1.84
C SER A 71 -6.92 -0.86 -1.32
N TYR A 72 -7.73 -0.34 -2.23
CA TYR A 72 -8.88 0.51 -1.93
C TYR A 72 -10.14 -0.06 -2.61
N PRO A 73 -11.30 -0.09 -1.93
CA PRO A 73 -12.58 -0.36 -2.58
C PRO A 73 -12.83 0.60 -3.76
N TYR A 74 -13.15 0.05 -4.93
CA TYR A 74 -13.47 0.85 -6.12
C TYR A 74 -14.71 0.30 -6.82
N ARG A 75 -15.77 1.12 -6.86
CA ARG A 75 -17.11 0.67 -7.30
C ARG A 75 -17.61 -0.53 -6.48
N GLU A 76 -18.74 -1.09 -6.90
CA GLU A 76 -19.41 -2.18 -6.20
C GLU A 76 -18.53 -3.44 -6.12
N THR A 77 -17.92 -3.84 -7.25
CA THR A 77 -17.25 -5.15 -7.37
C THR A 77 -15.74 -5.09 -7.58
N SER A 78 -15.11 -3.91 -7.66
CA SER A 78 -13.70 -3.78 -8.04
C SER A 78 -12.84 -3.21 -6.91
N LEU A 79 -11.51 -3.33 -7.07
CA LEU A 79 -10.52 -2.68 -6.22
C LEU A 79 -9.60 -1.81 -7.10
N ILE A 80 -9.09 -0.72 -6.53
CA ILE A 80 -7.84 -0.13 -7.00
C ILE A 80 -6.74 -0.67 -6.09
N ILE A 81 -5.68 -1.22 -6.68
CA ILE A 81 -4.48 -1.64 -5.97
C ILE A 81 -3.31 -0.76 -6.40
N ASP A 82 -2.51 -0.35 -5.44
CA ASP A 82 -1.19 0.23 -5.69
C ASP A 82 -0.16 -0.88 -5.56
N VAL A 83 0.64 -1.08 -6.60
CA VAL A 83 1.62 -2.17 -6.67
C VAL A 83 3.02 -1.61 -6.86
N PHE A 84 4.00 -2.26 -6.23
CA PHE A 84 5.40 -2.06 -6.55
C PHE A 84 5.83 -3.19 -7.48
N SER A 85 6.13 -2.84 -8.74
CA SER A 85 6.59 -3.77 -9.77
C SER A 85 8.07 -3.55 -10.04
N ARG A 86 8.80 -4.65 -10.23
CA ARG A 86 10.26 -4.63 -10.40
C ARG A 86 10.72 -3.73 -11.54
N GLU A 87 10.13 -3.89 -12.73
CA GLU A 87 10.56 -3.21 -13.95
C GLU A 87 9.69 -2.00 -14.32
N HIS A 88 8.64 -1.73 -13.54
CA HIS A 88 7.67 -0.66 -13.82
C HIS A 88 7.43 0.27 -12.63
N GLY A 89 8.12 0.08 -11.52
CA GLY A 89 8.00 0.94 -10.36
C GLY A 89 6.62 0.84 -9.70
N ARG A 90 6.17 1.96 -9.15
CA ARG A 90 4.85 2.05 -8.52
C ARG A 90 3.75 2.26 -9.56
N VAL A 91 2.78 1.35 -9.63
CA VAL A 91 1.70 1.36 -10.63
C VAL A 91 0.35 1.19 -9.93
N ALA A 92 -0.66 1.99 -10.30
CA ALA A 92 -2.03 1.72 -9.84
C ALA A 92 -2.80 0.89 -10.87
N LEU A 93 -3.46 -0.16 -10.40
CA LEU A 93 -4.21 -1.09 -11.22
C LEU A 93 -5.66 -1.19 -10.72
N VAL A 94 -6.63 -1.21 -11.62
CA VAL A 94 -8.02 -1.58 -11.32
C VAL A 94 -8.16 -3.08 -11.48
N ALA A 95 -8.47 -3.75 -10.37
CA ALA A 95 -8.80 -5.17 -10.32
C ALA A 95 -10.32 -5.34 -10.41
N LYS A 96 -10.82 -5.53 -11.64
CA LYS A 96 -12.26 -5.64 -11.92
C LYS A 96 -12.82 -6.93 -11.35
N GLY A 97 -13.95 -6.84 -10.63
CA GLY A 97 -14.61 -8.02 -10.07
C GLY A 97 -13.89 -8.64 -8.85
N ALA A 98 -12.78 -8.06 -8.39
CA ALA A 98 -11.97 -8.59 -7.28
C ALA A 98 -12.74 -8.80 -5.97
N LYS A 99 -13.85 -8.07 -5.76
CA LYS A 99 -14.69 -8.20 -4.55
C LYS A 99 -15.73 -9.32 -4.65
N ARG A 100 -15.93 -9.94 -5.82
CA ARG A 100 -16.95 -10.99 -6.00
C ARG A 100 -16.58 -12.24 -5.19
N PRO A 101 -17.56 -12.96 -4.61
CA PRO A 101 -17.29 -14.13 -3.75
C PRO A 101 -16.38 -15.19 -4.38
N HIS A 102 -16.56 -15.47 -5.68
CA HIS A 102 -15.81 -16.49 -6.43
C HIS A 102 -14.71 -15.91 -7.33
N SER A 103 -14.26 -14.68 -7.07
CA SER A 103 -13.18 -14.07 -7.86
C SER A 103 -11.83 -14.70 -7.53
N ALA A 104 -11.12 -15.18 -8.54
CA ALA A 104 -9.73 -15.64 -8.40
C ALA A 104 -8.80 -14.56 -7.83
N LEU A 105 -9.09 -13.28 -8.13
CA LEU A 105 -8.31 -12.14 -7.63
C LEU A 105 -8.52 -11.87 -6.13
N ARG A 106 -9.61 -12.35 -5.52
CA ARG A 106 -9.98 -11.98 -4.14
C ARG A 106 -8.99 -12.53 -3.11
N GLY A 107 -8.48 -13.74 -3.34
CA GLY A 107 -7.52 -14.40 -2.43
C GLY A 107 -6.07 -14.02 -2.71
N VAL A 108 -5.75 -13.64 -3.94
CA VAL A 108 -4.35 -13.44 -4.38
C VAL A 108 -3.86 -12.01 -4.14
N LEU A 109 -4.74 -11.00 -4.14
CA LEU A 109 -4.36 -9.59 -3.98
C LEU A 109 -4.11 -9.19 -2.51
N GLN A 110 -3.33 -9.99 -1.79
CA GLN A 110 -2.89 -9.71 -0.43
C GLN A 110 -1.56 -8.94 -0.42
N THR A 111 -1.40 -8.07 0.57
CA THR A 111 -0.14 -7.38 0.84
C THR A 111 0.94 -8.39 1.25
N PHE A 112 2.21 -8.07 0.95
CA PHE A 112 3.39 -8.87 1.30
C PHE A 112 3.49 -10.23 0.60
N GLN A 113 2.62 -10.53 -0.36
CA GLN A 113 2.71 -11.74 -1.18
C GLN A 113 3.37 -11.44 -2.53
N PRO A 114 4.33 -12.27 -2.99
CA PRO A 114 4.94 -12.10 -4.30
C PRO A 114 3.95 -12.53 -5.39
N LEU A 115 3.75 -11.64 -6.37
CA LEU A 115 2.80 -11.83 -7.46
C LEU A 115 3.46 -11.73 -8.84
N GLY A 116 2.97 -12.55 -9.77
CA GLY A 116 3.08 -12.33 -11.21
C GLY A 116 1.90 -11.50 -11.68
N LEU A 117 2.15 -10.26 -12.11
CA LEU A 117 1.12 -9.28 -12.45
C LEU A 117 1.12 -9.00 -13.95
N SER A 118 -0.05 -9.14 -14.56
CA SER A 118 -0.29 -8.81 -15.97
C SER A 118 -1.35 -7.69 -16.07
N TRP A 119 -1.10 -6.63 -16.84
CA TRP A 119 -2.05 -5.52 -17.00
C TRP A 119 -2.03 -4.90 -18.40
N THR A 120 -3.07 -4.11 -18.69
CA THR A 120 -3.23 -3.37 -19.95
C THR A 120 -3.62 -1.91 -19.74
N GLY A 121 -3.28 -1.08 -20.71
CA GLY A 121 -3.65 0.35 -20.75
C GLY A 121 -2.48 1.30 -20.54
N LYS A 122 -2.65 2.55 -20.96
CA LYS A 122 -1.62 3.62 -20.94
C LYS A 122 -1.97 4.80 -20.00
N GLY A 123 -3.09 4.72 -19.29
CA GLY A 123 -3.51 5.77 -18.35
C GLY A 123 -2.85 5.62 -16.99
N GLU A 124 -3.02 6.63 -16.13
CA GLU A 124 -2.50 6.65 -14.75
C GLU A 124 -3.01 5.48 -13.89
N VAL A 125 -4.17 4.93 -14.24
CA VAL A 125 -4.71 3.72 -13.63
C VAL A 125 -4.96 2.71 -14.74
N ARG A 126 -4.23 1.59 -14.70
CA ARG A 126 -4.26 0.54 -15.72
C ARG A 126 -5.23 -0.57 -15.30
N THR A 127 -5.62 -1.44 -16.22
CA THR A 127 -6.52 -2.57 -15.89
C THR A 127 -5.70 -3.81 -15.61
N LEU A 128 -5.80 -4.34 -14.38
CA LEU A 128 -5.25 -5.64 -14.04
C LEU A 128 -5.97 -6.72 -14.86
N THR A 129 -5.19 -7.57 -15.53
CA THR A 129 -5.70 -8.68 -16.33
C THR A 129 -5.51 -10.02 -15.64
N THR A 130 -4.35 -10.25 -15.02
CA THR A 130 -4.04 -11.46 -14.27
C THR A 130 -3.21 -11.10 -13.05
N ALA A 131 -3.41 -11.81 -11.94
CA ALA A 131 -2.52 -11.83 -10.80
C ALA A 131 -2.35 -13.29 -10.35
N GLU A 132 -1.12 -13.77 -10.34
CA GLU A 132 -0.78 -15.13 -9.92
C GLU A 132 0.12 -15.07 -8.70
N TRP A 133 -0.17 -15.90 -7.70
CA TRP A 133 0.69 -16.01 -6.53
C TRP A 133 1.91 -16.86 -6.88
N VAL A 134 3.10 -16.29 -6.69
CA VAL A 134 4.37 -16.97 -7.01
C VAL A 134 4.78 -17.92 -5.88
N GLY A 135 4.35 -17.66 -4.64
CA GLY A 135 4.74 -18.43 -3.47
C GLY A 135 6.17 -18.14 -3.00
N GLY A 136 6.64 -18.94 -2.03
CA GLY A 136 8.02 -18.90 -1.55
C GLY A 136 8.35 -17.85 -0.48
N MET A 137 7.35 -17.12 0.04
CA MET A 137 7.54 -16.16 1.13
C MET A 137 6.67 -16.53 2.33
N LEU A 138 7.28 -16.55 3.53
CA LEU A 138 6.58 -16.77 4.79
C LEU A 138 5.75 -15.50 5.13
N PRO A 139 4.50 -15.63 5.61
CA PRO A 139 3.68 -14.47 5.95
C PRO A 139 4.27 -13.70 7.14
N LEU A 140 4.18 -12.38 7.10
CA LEU A 140 4.50 -11.52 8.24
C LEU A 140 3.44 -11.64 9.33
N ALA A 141 3.86 -11.65 10.59
CA ALA A 141 3.00 -11.67 11.76
C ALA A 141 3.55 -10.77 12.88
N GLY A 142 2.72 -10.44 13.87
CA GLY A 142 3.13 -9.65 15.03
C GLY A 142 3.79 -8.32 14.66
N ASP A 143 4.91 -7.99 15.32
CA ASP A 143 5.66 -6.76 15.09
C ASP A 143 6.25 -6.67 13.67
N ALA A 144 6.60 -7.81 13.06
CA ALA A 144 7.12 -7.87 11.70
C ALA A 144 6.07 -7.38 10.68
N LEU A 145 4.79 -7.63 10.93
CA LEU A 145 3.69 -7.14 10.09
C LEU A 145 3.63 -5.60 10.09
N LEU A 146 3.76 -4.99 11.27
CA LEU A 146 3.81 -3.53 11.39
C LEU A 146 5.05 -2.94 10.71
N CYS A 147 6.20 -3.62 10.82
CA CYS A 147 7.41 -3.27 10.09
C CYS A 147 7.22 -3.34 8.56
N GLY A 148 6.54 -4.37 8.06
CA GLY A 148 6.18 -4.49 6.65
C GLY A 148 5.33 -3.32 6.16
N PHE A 149 4.32 -2.90 6.94
CA PHE A 149 3.50 -1.73 6.58
C PHE A 149 4.31 -0.44 6.57
N TYR A 150 5.25 -0.27 7.50
CA TYR A 150 6.16 0.88 7.50
C TYR A 150 7.01 0.92 6.22
N VAL A 151 7.58 -0.21 5.81
CA VAL A 151 8.35 -0.34 4.56
C VAL A 151 7.47 -0.01 3.33
N ASN A 152 6.22 -0.50 3.29
CA ASN A 152 5.28 -0.13 2.21
C ASN A 152 4.97 1.36 2.18
N GLU A 153 4.74 1.97 3.35
CA GLU A 153 4.47 3.40 3.43
C GLU A 153 5.66 4.21 2.91
N LEU A 154 6.89 3.82 3.26
CA LEU A 154 8.09 4.45 2.72
C LEU A 154 8.16 4.35 1.19
N LEU A 155 7.88 3.19 0.59
CA LEU A 155 7.82 3.06 -0.87
C LEU A 155 6.78 4.01 -1.49
N VAL A 156 5.61 4.17 -0.86
CA VAL A 156 4.56 5.09 -1.33
C VAL A 156 5.00 6.56 -1.20
N LYS A 157 5.82 6.90 -0.21
CA LYS A 157 6.25 8.29 0.00
C LYS A 157 7.47 8.68 -0.84
N PHE A 158 8.40 7.74 -1.06
CA PHE A 158 9.70 8.04 -1.65
C PHE A 158 9.82 7.63 -3.13
N CYS A 159 9.07 6.63 -3.61
CA CYS A 159 9.13 6.24 -5.02
C CYS A 159 8.12 7.02 -5.85
N ALA A 160 8.56 7.56 -6.98
CA ALA A 160 7.67 8.14 -7.98
C ALA A 160 6.82 7.04 -8.66
N ARG A 161 5.67 7.43 -9.21
CA ARG A 161 4.84 6.50 -10.00
C ARG A 161 5.53 6.22 -11.33
N GLU A 162 5.47 4.96 -11.75
CA GLU A 162 6.03 4.48 -13.02
C GLU A 162 7.56 4.65 -13.16
N ASP A 163 8.26 4.85 -12.03
CA ASP A 163 9.73 4.91 -11.97
C ASP A 163 10.31 3.61 -11.40
N ALA A 164 11.11 2.91 -12.20
CA ALA A 164 11.56 1.57 -11.89
C ALA A 164 12.82 1.58 -11.01
N HIS A 165 12.77 0.85 -9.89
CA HIS A 165 13.93 0.64 -9.01
C HIS A 165 14.18 -0.87 -8.79
N PRO A 166 14.76 -1.60 -9.77
CA PRO A 166 14.94 -3.05 -9.66
C PRO A 166 15.81 -3.49 -8.47
N ALA A 167 16.83 -2.71 -8.11
CA ALA A 167 17.68 -3.01 -6.95
C ALA A 167 16.91 -2.82 -5.63
N LEU A 168 16.17 -1.73 -5.49
CA LEU A 168 15.26 -1.50 -4.35
C LEU A 168 14.19 -2.60 -4.26
N PHE A 169 13.64 -3.05 -5.39
CA PHE A 169 12.68 -4.16 -5.44
C PHE A 169 13.29 -5.45 -4.86
N ASN A 170 14.49 -5.82 -5.29
CA ASN A 170 15.17 -7.00 -4.75
C ASN A 170 15.46 -6.84 -3.25
N HIS A 171 15.85 -5.64 -2.81
CA HIS A 171 16.09 -5.36 -1.40
C HIS A 171 14.80 -5.36 -0.57
N TYR A 172 13.67 -4.93 -1.13
CA TYR A 172 12.35 -5.05 -0.52
C TYR A 172 11.98 -6.52 -0.31
N VAL A 173 12.20 -7.40 -1.30
CA VAL A 173 11.99 -8.85 -1.16
C VAL A 173 12.86 -9.42 -0.03
N LEU A 174 14.14 -9.05 0.00
CA LEU A 174 15.05 -9.43 1.10
C LEU A 174 14.54 -8.94 2.44
N THR A 175 14.07 -7.69 2.52
CA THR A 175 13.56 -7.06 3.74
C THR A 175 12.36 -7.82 4.30
N LEU A 176 11.38 -8.15 3.45
CA LEU A 176 10.23 -8.97 3.86
C LEU A 176 10.66 -10.36 4.33
N SER A 177 11.60 -11.00 3.63
CA SER A 177 12.11 -12.31 3.99
C SER A 177 12.79 -12.30 5.37
N ARG A 178 13.68 -11.32 5.63
CA ARG A 178 14.37 -11.16 6.91
C ARG A 178 13.39 -10.91 8.06
N LEU A 179 12.40 -10.04 7.84
CA LEU A 179 11.35 -9.77 8.84
C LEU A 179 10.51 -11.02 9.13
N ALA A 180 10.21 -11.83 8.12
CA ALA A 180 9.44 -13.06 8.31
C ALA A 180 10.22 -14.13 9.10
N HIS A 181 11.54 -14.12 9.04
CA HIS A 181 12.42 -15.05 9.77
C HIS A 181 12.91 -14.47 11.11
N ASP A 182 12.17 -13.52 11.68
CA ASP A 182 12.42 -12.94 13.00
C ASP A 182 13.83 -12.32 13.18
N GLU A 183 14.47 -11.86 12.10
CA GLU A 183 15.67 -11.06 12.23
C GLU A 183 15.40 -9.75 12.97
N PRO A 184 16.39 -9.17 13.68
CA PRO A 184 16.19 -7.94 14.45
C PRO A 184 15.65 -6.79 13.59
N ALA A 185 14.36 -6.47 13.76
CA ALA A 185 13.66 -5.50 12.92
C ALA A 185 14.37 -4.14 12.86
N ALA A 186 15.02 -3.71 13.95
CA ALA A 186 15.77 -2.47 13.98
C ALA A 186 16.91 -2.42 12.94
N GLN A 187 17.60 -3.54 12.71
CA GLN A 187 18.64 -3.68 11.69
C GLN A 187 18.02 -3.77 10.29
N VAL A 188 17.03 -4.66 10.13
CA VAL A 188 16.38 -4.90 8.84
C VAL A 188 15.78 -3.61 8.26
N LEU A 189 15.14 -2.80 9.11
CA LEU A 189 14.59 -1.51 8.71
C LEU A 189 15.68 -0.50 8.32
N ARG A 190 16.83 -0.45 9.01
CA ARG A 190 17.90 0.53 8.71
C ARG A 190 18.57 0.19 7.39
N SER A 191 18.79 -1.11 7.16
CA SER A 191 19.23 -1.65 5.88
C SER A 191 18.32 -1.18 4.75
N PHE A 192 16.99 -1.37 4.90
CA PHE A 192 16.02 -0.94 3.90
C PHE A 192 16.00 0.58 3.69
N GLU A 193 15.97 1.36 4.77
CA GLU A 193 15.96 2.83 4.72
C GLU A 193 17.17 3.40 3.99
N CYS A 194 18.38 2.85 4.23
CA CYS A 194 19.59 3.26 3.53
C CYS A 194 19.52 2.99 2.03
N VAL A 195 19.08 1.78 1.64
CA VAL A 195 18.94 1.41 0.23
C VAL A 195 17.85 2.25 -0.43
N LEU A 196 16.70 2.46 0.23
CA LEU A 196 15.63 3.32 -0.27
C LEU A 196 16.15 4.71 -0.61
N LEU A 197 16.79 5.40 0.35
CA LEU A 197 17.26 6.77 0.13
C LEU A 197 18.34 6.84 -0.96
N ARG A 198 19.19 5.82 -1.08
CA ARG A 198 20.20 5.75 -2.15
C ARG A 198 19.56 5.57 -3.52
N GLU A 199 18.66 4.60 -3.66
CA GLU A 199 18.02 4.24 -4.92
C GLU A 199 17.03 5.30 -5.42
N THR A 200 16.47 6.09 -4.51
CA THR A 200 15.59 7.24 -4.83
C THR A 200 16.34 8.56 -4.97
N GLY A 201 17.68 8.55 -4.83
CA GLY A 201 18.55 9.70 -5.10
C GLY A 201 18.62 10.74 -3.98
N TYR A 202 18.09 10.45 -2.79
CA TYR A 202 18.15 11.35 -1.64
C TYR A 202 19.48 11.27 -0.88
N ALA A 203 20.04 10.08 -0.71
CA ALA A 203 21.25 9.87 0.08
C ALA A 203 22.45 9.49 -0.78
N MET A 204 23.57 10.15 -0.50
CA MET A 204 24.88 9.84 -1.05
C MET A 204 25.65 8.84 -0.17
N ASN A 205 26.76 8.35 -0.70
CA ASN A 205 27.71 7.46 -0.02
C ASN A 205 28.08 7.94 1.39
N LEU A 206 28.02 7.05 2.38
CA LEU A 206 28.35 7.36 3.77
C LEU A 206 29.86 7.35 4.05
N MET A 207 30.70 6.92 3.11
CA MET A 207 32.14 6.66 3.31
C MET A 207 33.02 7.85 2.95
N ARG A 208 32.44 8.90 2.38
CA ARG A 208 33.16 10.08 1.96
C ARG A 208 32.46 11.34 2.42
N THR A 209 33.26 12.29 2.88
CA THR A 209 32.78 13.61 3.23
C THR A 209 32.46 14.43 1.99
N VAL A 210 31.80 15.58 2.18
CA VAL A 210 31.55 16.56 1.10
C VAL A 210 32.83 17.05 0.42
N THR A 211 33.97 16.98 1.11
CA THR A 211 35.31 17.31 0.58
C THR A 211 36.01 16.12 -0.07
N ARG A 212 35.28 15.00 -0.25
CA ARG A 212 35.73 13.72 -0.83
C ARG A 212 36.76 12.96 -0.01
N GLN A 213 37.04 13.41 1.22
CA GLN A 213 37.92 12.69 2.14
C GLN A 213 37.23 11.43 2.66
N PRO A 214 37.96 10.32 2.87
CA PRO A 214 37.38 9.13 3.48
C PRO A 214 36.92 9.44 4.91
N VAL A 215 35.81 8.83 5.31
CA VAL A 215 35.33 8.85 6.70
C VAL A 215 36.31 8.06 7.57
N VAL A 216 36.70 8.65 8.70
CA VAL A 216 37.62 8.08 9.68
C VAL A 216 36.85 7.58 10.89
N ALA A 217 37.06 6.32 11.27
CA ALA A 217 36.31 5.62 12.32
C ALA A 217 36.18 6.41 13.63
N ASP A 218 37.30 6.92 14.14
CA ASP A 218 37.39 7.60 15.44
C ASP A 218 36.95 9.08 15.40
N SER A 219 36.55 9.58 14.23
CA SER A 219 36.08 10.95 14.05
C SER A 219 34.57 11.08 14.21
N ARG A 220 34.08 12.32 14.32
CA ARG A 220 32.65 12.63 14.45
C ARG A 220 32.16 13.45 13.26
N TYR A 221 30.95 13.14 12.81
CA TYR A 221 30.35 13.71 11.62
C TYR A 221 28.89 14.11 11.88
N VAL A 222 28.37 14.98 11.02
CA VAL A 222 26.94 15.15 10.80
C VAL A 222 26.61 14.74 9.37
N PHE A 223 25.33 14.52 9.09
CA PHE A 223 24.86 14.35 7.72
C PHE A 223 24.01 15.55 7.32
N ASP A 224 24.49 16.29 6.32
CA ASP A 224 23.77 17.36 5.66
C ASP A 224 22.83 16.74 4.61
N PRO A 225 21.50 16.87 4.73
CA PRO A 225 20.58 16.23 3.79
C PRO A 225 20.79 16.62 2.32
N ASP A 226 21.34 17.80 2.06
CA ASP A 226 21.57 18.30 0.71
C ASP A 226 23.00 18.02 0.21
N ARG A 227 23.96 17.87 1.13
CA ARG A 227 25.39 17.79 0.79
C ARG A 227 26.07 16.48 1.16
N GLY A 228 25.53 15.71 2.09
CA GLY A 228 26.11 14.47 2.60
C GLY A 228 26.95 14.63 3.87
N VAL A 229 27.90 13.73 4.09
CA VAL A 229 28.68 13.64 5.33
C VAL A 229 29.60 14.85 5.51
N ARG A 230 29.50 15.54 6.65
CA ARG A 230 30.35 16.68 7.02
C ARG A 230 31.03 16.44 8.36
N GLU A 231 32.25 16.92 8.52
CA GLU A 231 32.89 16.98 9.83
C GLU A 231 32.09 17.90 10.75
N VAL A 232 32.07 17.57 12.05
CA VAL A 232 31.41 18.42 13.06
C VAL A 232 32.19 19.73 13.20
N SER A 233 31.44 20.83 13.25
CA SER A 233 31.95 22.19 13.37
C SER A 233 30.89 23.10 14.00
N ASP A 234 31.31 24.22 14.58
CA ASP A 234 30.42 25.11 15.35
C ASP A 234 29.41 25.89 14.49
N ASP A 235 29.59 25.92 13.16
CA ASP A 235 28.67 26.55 12.19
C ASP A 235 27.46 25.68 11.84
N LEU A 236 27.44 24.43 12.30
CA LEU A 236 26.39 23.47 11.97
C LEU A 236 25.16 23.62 12.89
N PRO A 237 23.94 23.36 12.38
CA PRO A 237 22.75 23.44 13.21
C PRO A 237 22.80 22.43 14.37
N PRO A 238 22.58 22.87 15.63
CA PRO A 238 22.78 22.02 16.81
C PRO A 238 21.80 20.84 16.91
N GLN A 239 20.69 20.90 16.16
CA GLN A 239 19.70 19.83 16.08
C GLN A 239 20.11 18.68 15.16
N TRP A 240 21.18 18.83 14.36
CA TRP A 240 21.65 17.75 13.50
C TRP A 240 22.34 16.66 14.34
N PRO A 241 21.99 15.38 14.13
CA PRO A 241 22.55 14.32 14.94
C PRO A 241 24.05 14.16 14.64
N VAL A 242 24.84 14.10 15.71
CA VAL A 242 26.27 13.78 15.61
C VAL A 242 26.44 12.26 15.61
N ILE A 243 27.13 11.76 14.59
CA ILE A 243 27.32 10.34 14.30
C ILE A 243 28.82 10.04 14.31
N SER A 244 29.22 8.89 14.85
CA SER A 244 30.62 8.46 14.76
C SER A 244 30.96 8.02 13.34
N GLY A 245 32.23 8.18 12.94
CA GLY A 245 32.71 7.67 11.67
C GLY A 245 32.53 6.16 11.57
N GLN A 246 32.76 5.43 12.66
CA GLN A 246 32.52 3.99 12.71
C GLN A 246 31.07 3.62 12.40
N THR A 247 30.09 4.35 12.94
CA THR A 247 28.67 4.11 12.61
C THR A 247 28.42 4.28 11.11
N LEU A 248 28.94 5.34 10.49
CA LEU A 248 28.77 5.55 9.04
C LEU A 248 29.38 4.39 8.25
N ILE A 249 30.58 3.94 8.64
CA ILE A 249 31.30 2.76 8.08
C ILE A 249 30.47 1.50 8.17
N ASP A 250 29.95 1.20 9.36
CA ASP A 250 29.14 0.02 9.60
C ASP A 250 27.83 0.07 8.80
N MET A 251 27.16 1.23 8.76
CA MET A 251 25.93 1.44 8.00
C MET A 251 26.11 1.23 6.48
N GLU A 252 27.21 1.72 5.89
CA GLU A 252 27.48 1.47 4.46
C GLU A 252 27.72 -0.02 4.18
N ARG A 253 28.28 -0.74 5.17
CA ARG A 253 28.54 -2.18 5.10
C ARG A 253 27.34 -3.05 5.47
N ASP A 254 26.19 -2.45 5.78
CA ASP A 254 24.99 -3.11 6.30
C ASP A 254 25.22 -3.90 7.62
N ASP A 255 26.21 -3.49 8.41
CA ASP A 255 26.53 -4.07 9.71
C ASP A 255 25.90 -3.23 10.83
N TYR A 256 25.03 -3.84 11.63
CA TYR A 256 24.38 -3.19 12.78
C TYR A 256 24.59 -3.98 14.07
N THR A 257 25.61 -4.84 14.10
CA THR A 257 25.95 -5.65 15.28
C THR A 257 26.44 -4.79 16.44
N ASN A 258 27.06 -3.66 16.15
CA ASN A 258 27.48 -2.67 17.15
C ASN A 258 26.26 -1.90 17.72
N PRO A 259 26.02 -1.92 19.05
CA PRO A 259 24.90 -1.20 19.66
C PRO A 259 24.92 0.31 19.41
N GLN A 260 26.11 0.92 19.34
CA GLN A 260 26.24 2.35 19.02
C GLN A 260 25.77 2.61 17.60
N THR A 261 26.17 1.77 16.65
CA THR A 261 25.73 1.85 15.24
C THR A 261 24.22 1.69 15.13
N ALA A 262 23.64 0.71 15.82
CA ALA A 262 22.17 0.52 15.82
C ALA A 262 21.41 1.75 16.36
N ALA A 263 21.90 2.37 17.44
CA ALA A 263 21.29 3.55 18.04
C ALA A 263 21.46 4.82 17.20
N GLN A 264 22.69 5.07 16.73
CA GLN A 264 23.02 6.24 15.91
C GLN A 264 22.41 6.13 14.51
N GLY A 265 22.42 4.95 13.88
CA GLY A 265 21.78 4.72 12.59
C GLY A 265 20.27 4.94 12.63
N LYS A 266 19.58 4.48 13.68
CA LYS A 266 18.16 4.81 13.92
C LYS A 266 17.92 6.31 14.02
N THR A 267 18.81 7.03 14.71
CA THR A 267 18.70 8.48 14.92
C THR A 267 18.91 9.23 13.61
N LEU A 268 19.95 8.85 12.85
CA LEU A 268 20.27 9.41 11.56
C LEU A 268 19.15 9.18 10.54
N MET A 269 18.70 7.94 10.37
CA MET A 269 17.63 7.62 9.41
C MET A 269 16.34 8.36 9.75
N ARG A 270 15.97 8.44 11.03
CA ARG A 270 14.80 9.23 11.45
C ARG A 270 14.95 10.71 11.08
N PHE A 271 16.12 11.29 11.30
CA PHE A 271 16.39 12.68 10.93
C PHE A 271 16.25 12.89 9.42
N LEU A 272 16.89 12.04 8.60
CA LEU A 272 16.86 12.14 7.14
C LEU A 272 15.46 11.92 6.57
N LEU A 273 14.77 10.86 6.98
CA LEU A 273 13.41 10.58 6.52
C LEU A 273 12.46 11.73 6.86
N ASN A 274 12.52 12.26 8.09
CA ASN A 274 11.68 13.39 8.48
C ASN A 274 11.98 14.65 7.65
N HIS A 275 13.27 14.90 7.36
CA HIS A 275 13.69 16.02 6.53
C HIS A 275 13.11 15.90 5.11
N TYR A 276 13.32 14.76 4.45
CA TYR A 276 12.85 14.54 3.07
C TYR A 276 11.33 14.43 2.95
N LEU A 277 10.63 14.01 4.00
CA LEU A 277 9.17 14.02 4.06
C LEU A 277 8.55 15.42 4.26
N GLY A 278 9.37 16.45 4.49
CA GLY A 278 8.90 17.83 4.67
C GLY A 278 7.91 17.98 5.84
N GLY A 279 8.06 17.18 6.89
CA GLY A 279 7.16 17.17 8.04
C GLY A 279 5.86 16.35 7.88
N THR A 280 5.66 15.67 6.74
CA THR A 280 4.55 14.72 6.59
C THR A 280 4.76 13.52 7.52
N PRO A 281 3.88 13.28 8.51
CA PRO A 281 4.05 12.14 9.41
C PRO A 281 3.76 10.82 8.69
N LEU A 282 4.42 9.76 9.17
CA LEU A 282 4.13 8.38 8.76
C LEU A 282 2.95 7.85 9.57
N ALA A 283 1.90 7.38 8.88
CA ALA A 283 0.70 6.80 9.46
C ALA A 283 1.03 5.57 10.30
N THR A 284 1.96 4.72 9.84
CA THR A 284 2.42 3.55 10.60
C THR A 284 3.01 3.91 11.96
N ARG A 285 3.71 5.04 12.05
CA ARG A 285 4.23 5.55 13.32
C ARG A 285 3.11 6.00 14.25
N GLN A 286 2.08 6.64 13.71
CA GLN A 286 0.92 7.05 14.51
C GLN A 286 0.18 5.83 15.08
N ILE A 287 -0.02 4.79 14.27
CA ILE A 287 -0.63 3.52 14.69
C ILE A 287 0.16 2.89 15.86
N LEU A 288 1.50 2.84 15.77
CA LEU A 288 2.33 2.33 16.86
C LEU A 288 2.18 3.12 18.15
N ILE A 289 2.13 4.45 18.05
CA ILE A 289 1.92 5.34 19.20
C ILE A 289 0.55 5.08 19.83
N ASP A 290 -0.47 4.87 19.02
CA ASP A 290 -1.84 4.66 19.49
C ASP A 290 -2.02 3.27 20.11
N LEU A 291 -1.35 2.24 19.57
CA LEU A 291 -1.30 0.89 20.15
C LEU A 291 -0.57 0.84 21.50
N GLN A 292 0.47 1.66 21.69
CA GLN A 292 1.20 1.75 22.97
C GLN A 292 0.45 2.52 24.07
N LYS A 293 -0.64 3.21 23.72
CA LYS A 293 -1.50 3.96 24.66
C LYS A 293 -2.73 3.17 25.13
N LEU A 294 -2.99 2.00 24.53
CA LEU A 294 -4.05 1.05 24.90
C LEU A 294 -3.54 0.09 25.98
#